data_AF-A0A9P9NGS6-F1
#
_entry.id   AF-A0A9P9NGS6-F1
#
_cell.length_a   1.000
_cell.length_b   1.000
_cell.length_c   1.000
_cell.angle_alpha   90.00
_cell.angle_beta   90.00
_cell.angle_gamma   90.00
#
_symmetry.space_group_name_H-M   'P 1'
#
loop_
_entity.id
_entity.type
_entity.pdbx_description
1 polymer ?
#
loop_
_entity_poly.entity_id
_entity_poly.type
_entity_poly.pdbx_seq_one_letter_code
_entity_poly.pdbx_strand_id
1 'polypeptide(L)'
;MEGSTVSNNLCSEDANLVTHCCSRASLLGNRSIKFCNEPNSSSWSCHRATCNRCVDLNWDFYADLSGFGDYSSSRHIMTTYRSIIASAKIGCHLCSLLCEGIAAVTKSVIDQDILSRDTLQSANLSIQLRRHASTMVSLIGPAGEWEFPVEFYTSGGLDSQAPGLSIGPADHVPAELDIHVLSEFAKKHMDVCMGDHPICSTNDRNSRPTRVLDVGIDATGQDIVLSTLEDDNALYITLSHCWGDNSSMLTTTSKTIAQHNLGIPFAELPKTFQDAVEITRRLGFRYLWIDSLCIVQDDKEDWEIESGKMAAIYRESCLTIAATASADSSGGLFFSRWTSVRKHDQYRKVNVETFEYHRTFAGTNFVVYARLKLRNGHEVIVHRYSAENPAPLLSRAWAYQERMLAPRILHVHMEELFWECQNDTLCECGEFRWGQELTKQPAYNDSLSLKGKIACVMAPEVLAEDVHRLWFDIVQEYSQLALTKESDRLPALSGLASLLSQKLRTPYLAGL
;
A
#
# COMPACT_ATOMS: atom_id res chain seq x y z
N MET A 1 51.72 47.66 26.91
CA MET A 1 50.88 48.73 27.48
C MET A 1 49.46 48.20 27.38
N GLU A 2 49.02 47.45 28.40
CA GLU A 2 48.14 47.93 29.49
C GLU A 2 46.75 48.27 28.95
N GLY A 3 45.61 47.77 29.43
CA GLY A 3 45.19 46.93 30.55
C GLY A 3 43.70 46.60 30.33
N SER A 4 43.17 45.48 30.85
CA SER A 4 42.28 45.46 32.05
C SER A 4 40.88 46.08 31.82
N THR A 5 39.72 45.55 32.23
CA THR A 5 39.33 44.41 33.08
C THR A 5 37.81 44.29 33.06
N VAL A 6 37.35 43.08 33.38
CA VAL A 6 36.04 42.62 33.83
C VAL A 6 35.30 43.57 34.79
N SER A 7 33.97 43.60 34.72
CA SER A 7 33.11 43.65 35.91
C SER A 7 31.76 42.95 35.69
N ASN A 8 31.54 41.90 36.49
CA ASN A 8 30.26 41.30 36.82
C ASN A 8 29.40 42.31 37.59
N ASN A 9 28.06 42.22 37.48
CA ASN A 9 27.22 42.09 38.66
C ASN A 9 25.79 41.62 38.31
N LEU A 10 25.41 40.55 39.02
CA LEU A 10 24.07 40.03 39.22
C LEU A 10 23.33 40.87 40.27
N CYS A 11 22.04 41.14 40.03
CA CYS A 11 20.93 41.36 40.98
C CYS A 11 19.75 41.86 40.13
N SER A 12 18.47 41.57 40.35
CA SER A 12 17.70 40.62 41.15
C SER A 12 16.24 41.03 40.84
N GLU A 13 15.36 40.04 40.69
CA GLU A 13 13.92 40.08 40.98
C GLU A 13 12.97 41.02 40.19
N ASP A 14 12.15 40.35 39.37
CA ASP A 14 10.68 40.33 39.38
C ASP A 14 9.79 41.55 39.07
N ALA A 15 8.71 41.16 38.38
CA ALA A 15 7.35 41.71 38.34
C ALA A 15 7.02 42.84 37.33
N ASN A 16 6.35 42.36 36.27
CA ASN A 16 5.06 42.88 35.79
C ASN A 16 4.99 44.15 34.91
N LEU A 17 4.44 43.88 33.72
CA LEU A 17 3.28 44.54 33.11
C LEU A 17 3.48 45.90 32.39
N VAL A 18 3.22 45.78 31.08
CA VAL A 18 2.40 46.69 30.27
C VAL A 18 3.12 47.87 29.60
N THR A 19 2.81 47.98 28.30
CA THR A 19 3.02 49.13 27.41
C THR A 19 4.45 49.51 27.07
N HIS A 20 4.93 49.04 25.92
CA HIS A 20 5.36 49.92 24.82
C HIS A 20 5.87 49.08 23.65
N CYS A 21 5.10 49.04 22.55
CA CYS A 21 5.68 48.96 21.20
C CYS A 21 4.61 49.26 20.15
N CYS A 22 4.26 50.55 20.03
CA CYS A 22 3.57 51.11 18.87
C CYS A 22 4.35 52.35 18.42
N SER A 23 5.36 52.18 17.55
CA SER A 23 5.78 53.18 16.56
C SER A 23 7.09 52.79 15.86
N ARG A 24 6.99 52.08 14.73
CA ARG A 24 7.77 52.30 13.49
C ARG A 24 7.67 51.05 12.60
N ALA A 25 6.64 51.02 11.76
CA ALA A 25 6.64 50.22 10.55
C ALA A 25 5.86 51.00 9.49
N SER A 26 6.54 51.97 8.88
CA SER A 26 6.13 52.58 7.63
C SER A 26 7.26 52.38 6.63
N LEU A 27 6.89 51.81 5.49
CA LEU A 27 7.64 51.52 4.27
C LEU A 27 8.02 50.03 4.11
N LEU A 28 7.33 49.42 3.15
CA LEU A 28 7.38 48.05 2.61
C LEU A 28 6.45 47.00 3.28
N GLY A 29 5.19 46.97 2.78
CA GLY A 29 4.53 45.72 2.40
C GLY A 29 3.91 44.83 3.49
N ASN A 30 3.25 45.38 4.51
CA ASN A 30 2.51 44.60 5.51
C ASN A 30 1.03 44.37 5.11
N ARG A 31 0.61 43.11 4.97
CA ARG A 31 -0.78 42.71 5.25
C ARG A 31 -0.92 42.55 6.76
N SER A 32 -1.34 43.62 7.41
CA SER A 32 -1.56 43.71 8.85
C SER A 32 -2.80 42.93 9.30
N ILE A 33 -2.65 42.16 10.37
CA ILE A 33 -3.69 41.49 11.14
C ILE A 33 -4.67 42.53 11.70
N LYS A 34 -5.98 42.35 11.47
CA LYS A 34 -7.03 43.06 12.23
C LYS A 34 -7.23 42.35 13.56
N PHE A 35 -6.80 42.98 14.66
CA PHE A 35 -7.22 42.57 16.00
C PHE A 35 -8.67 43.03 16.24
N CYS A 36 -9.55 42.12 16.64
CA CYS A 36 -10.89 42.48 17.11
C CYS A 36 -10.75 43.21 18.45
N ASN A 37 -10.97 44.52 18.46
CA ASN A 37 -11.26 45.30 19.65
C ASN A 37 -12.55 46.08 19.37
N GLU A 38 -13.68 45.65 19.93
CA GLU A 38 -14.69 46.53 20.55
C GLU A 38 -15.79 45.72 21.28
N PRO A 39 -16.29 46.18 22.44
CA PRO A 39 -17.32 45.51 23.22
C PRO A 39 -18.73 45.98 22.81
N ASN A 40 -19.70 45.07 22.86
CA ASN A 40 -21.15 45.25 22.64
C ASN A 40 -21.67 45.08 21.20
N SER A 41 -21.80 43.82 20.75
CA SER A 41 -23.00 43.37 20.02
C SER A 41 -23.18 41.86 20.18
N SER A 42 -24.41 41.46 20.49
CA SER A 42 -24.81 40.09 20.85
C SER A 42 -24.98 39.17 19.63
N SER A 43 -23.97 39.06 18.76
CA SER A 43 -23.91 38.05 17.69
C SER A 43 -22.60 38.06 16.90
N TRP A 44 -21.45 37.72 17.49
CA TRP A 44 -20.22 37.47 16.72
C TRP A 44 -19.44 36.26 17.25
N SER A 45 -19.49 35.18 16.48
CA SER A 45 -18.76 33.92 16.66
C SER A 45 -17.26 34.14 16.52
N CYS A 46 -16.52 34.05 17.64
CA CYS A 46 -15.07 34.20 17.69
C CYS A 46 -14.37 33.11 16.85
N HIS A 47 -13.94 33.46 15.63
CA HIS A 47 -12.90 32.72 14.90
C HIS A 47 -11.60 32.80 15.71
N ARG A 48 -11.33 31.82 16.59
CA ARG A 48 -10.07 31.75 17.34
C ARG A 48 -8.90 31.46 16.40
N ALA A 49 -7.77 32.12 16.69
CA ALA A 49 -6.67 32.45 15.78
C ALA A 49 -5.99 31.26 15.09
N THR A 50 -6.19 31.11 13.78
CA THR A 50 -5.19 30.51 12.90
C THR A 50 -3.97 31.45 12.89
N CYS A 51 -2.78 30.95 13.26
CA CYS A 51 -1.56 31.76 13.11
C CYS A 51 -1.27 31.98 11.61
N ASN A 52 -0.40 32.94 11.26
CA ASN A 52 -0.07 33.21 9.85
C ASN A 52 0.37 31.95 9.07
N ARG A 53 0.97 30.95 9.74
CA ARG A 53 1.30 29.64 9.13
C ARG A 53 0.08 28.72 8.94
N CYS A 54 -0.88 28.76 9.87
CA CYS A 54 -2.14 28.03 9.78
C CYS A 54 -3.10 28.66 8.75
N VAL A 55 -3.03 29.98 8.52
CA VAL A 55 -3.77 30.67 7.45
C VAL A 55 -3.32 30.16 6.08
N ASP A 56 -2.02 29.89 5.90
CA ASP A 56 -1.48 29.28 4.68
C ASP A 56 -1.92 27.82 4.49
N LEU A 57 -2.33 27.15 5.57
CA LEU A 57 -2.77 25.75 5.57
C LEU A 57 -4.26 25.58 5.24
N ASN A 58 -5.02 26.66 5.03
CA ASN A 58 -6.42 26.57 4.62
C ASN A 58 -6.53 26.89 3.12
N TRP A 59 -6.92 25.87 2.35
CA TRP A 59 -7.05 25.92 0.90
C TRP A 59 -7.99 27.04 0.43
N ASP A 60 -9.05 27.32 1.18
CA ASP A 60 -10.14 28.24 0.82
C ASP A 60 -9.80 29.73 1.05
N PHE A 61 -8.78 30.06 1.85
CA PHE A 61 -8.37 31.47 2.07
C PHE A 61 -7.57 32.06 0.91
N TYR A 62 -7.17 31.23 -0.05
CA TYR A 62 -6.58 31.68 -1.30
C TYR A 62 -7.68 31.78 -2.34
N ALA A 63 -8.31 32.96 -2.42
CA ALA A 63 -9.20 33.30 -3.51
C ALA A 63 -8.53 33.00 -4.87
N ASP A 64 -9.30 32.49 -5.83
CA ASP A 64 -8.96 32.34 -7.25
C ASP A 64 -8.20 33.57 -7.76
N LEU A 65 -6.87 33.53 -7.69
CA LEU A 65 -5.99 34.56 -8.22
C LEU A 65 -5.50 34.23 -9.62
N SER A 66 -6.07 33.21 -10.25
CA SER A 66 -5.79 32.89 -11.64
C SER A 66 -7.08 32.82 -12.44
N GLY A 67 -7.36 33.88 -13.19
CA GLY A 67 -8.13 33.81 -14.44
C GLY A 67 -7.44 32.97 -15.52
N PHE A 68 -6.58 32.04 -15.11
CA PHE A 68 -5.85 31.04 -15.88
C PHE A 68 -6.01 29.76 -15.07
N GLY A 69 -6.63 28.72 -15.63
CA GLY A 69 -6.83 27.44 -14.94
C GLY A 69 -5.49 26.93 -14.40
N ASP A 70 -5.34 26.92 -13.07
CA ASP A 70 -4.12 26.49 -12.43
C ASP A 70 -4.23 25.00 -12.09
N TYR A 71 -3.36 24.21 -12.73
CA TYR A 71 -3.32 22.74 -12.77
C TYR A 71 -2.64 22.12 -11.53
N SER A 72 -2.38 22.89 -10.46
CA SER A 72 -1.67 22.38 -9.28
C SER A 72 -2.60 21.62 -8.32
N SER A 73 -2.61 20.29 -8.40
CA SER A 73 -3.39 19.39 -7.52
C SER A 73 -2.86 19.30 -6.07
N SER A 74 -1.70 19.90 -5.78
CA SER A 74 -1.07 19.91 -4.46
C SER A 74 -0.46 21.28 -4.12
N ARG A 75 -0.24 21.54 -2.83
CA ARG A 75 0.51 22.71 -2.30
C ARG A 75 1.51 22.24 -1.25
N HIS A 76 2.66 22.91 -1.18
CA HIS A 76 3.74 22.58 -0.24
C HIS A 76 4.04 23.77 0.67
N ILE A 77 4.09 23.52 1.98
CA ILE A 77 4.46 24.51 2.98
C ILE A 77 5.71 24.04 3.71
N MET A 78 6.74 24.88 3.68
CA MET A 78 7.99 24.64 4.40
C MET A 78 8.01 25.43 5.70
N THR A 79 8.29 24.75 6.81
CA THR A 79 8.42 25.34 8.15
C THR A 79 9.34 24.49 9.02
N THR A 80 9.41 24.76 10.33
CA THR A 80 10.16 23.94 11.28
C THR A 80 9.24 23.39 12.36
N TYR A 81 9.59 22.23 12.92
CA TYR A 81 8.77 21.63 13.96
C TYR A 81 8.72 22.51 15.21
N ARG A 82 9.82 23.20 15.55
CA ARG A 82 9.84 24.22 16.61
C ARG A 82 8.82 25.34 16.39
N SER A 83 8.63 25.78 15.15
CA SER A 83 7.67 26.84 14.83
C SER A 83 6.23 26.38 15.01
N ILE A 84 5.92 25.12 14.64
CA ILE A 84 4.61 24.52 14.91
C ILE A 84 4.38 24.37 16.41
N ILE A 85 5.37 23.89 17.17
CA ILE A 85 5.29 23.79 18.64
C ILE A 85 5.04 25.17 19.27
N ALA A 86 5.77 26.21 18.85
CA ALA A 86 5.57 27.56 19.35
C ALA A 86 4.16 28.09 19.04
N SER A 87 3.65 27.82 17.83
CA SER A 87 2.31 28.21 17.39
C SER A 87 1.21 27.45 18.16
N ALA A 88 1.44 26.18 18.50
CA ALA A 88 0.53 25.39 19.33
C ALA A 88 0.45 25.98 20.76
N LYS A 89 1.60 26.36 21.35
CA LYS A 89 1.67 26.96 22.70
C LYS A 89 0.92 28.29 22.84
N ILE A 90 0.85 29.08 21.77
CA ILE A 90 0.07 30.34 21.74
C ILE A 90 -1.40 30.13 21.32
N GLY A 91 -1.81 28.88 21.04
CA GLY A 91 -3.21 28.50 20.84
C GLY A 91 -3.66 28.21 19.40
N CYS A 92 -2.80 28.03 18.38
CA CYS A 92 -3.29 27.55 17.08
C CYS A 92 -3.75 26.08 17.19
N HIS A 93 -5.05 25.85 16.96
CA HIS A 93 -5.67 24.52 17.03
C HIS A 93 -5.06 23.51 16.04
N LEU A 94 -4.79 23.93 14.80
CA LEU A 94 -4.17 23.07 13.79
C LEU A 94 -2.74 22.70 14.17
N CYS A 95 -1.94 23.65 14.66
CA CYS A 95 -0.60 23.33 15.16
C CYS A 95 -0.64 22.38 16.35
N SER A 96 -1.63 22.50 17.25
CA SER A 96 -1.82 21.55 18.35
C SER A 96 -2.09 20.15 17.83
N LEU A 97 -3.03 20.01 16.89
CA LEU A 97 -3.35 18.74 16.24
C LEU A 97 -2.12 18.12 15.56
N LEU A 98 -1.36 18.90 14.78
CA LEU A 98 -0.14 18.42 14.15
C LEU A 98 0.92 18.00 15.18
N CYS A 99 1.12 18.79 16.24
CA CYS A 99 2.05 18.43 17.32
C CYS A 99 1.65 17.14 18.03
N GLU A 100 0.38 16.99 18.39
CA GLU A 100 -0.15 15.79 19.06
C GLU A 100 0.00 14.56 18.16
N GLY A 101 -0.43 14.66 16.90
CA GLY A 101 -0.29 13.60 15.90
C GLY A 101 1.15 13.19 15.66
N ILE A 102 2.04 14.15 15.40
CA ILE A 102 3.47 13.89 15.22
C ILE A 102 4.06 13.23 16.46
N ALA A 103 3.76 13.74 17.66
CA ALA A 103 4.30 13.20 18.90
C ALA A 103 3.85 11.75 19.17
N ALA A 104 2.60 11.41 18.85
CA ALA A 104 2.09 10.05 18.99
C ALA A 104 2.73 9.11 17.96
N VAL A 105 2.70 9.49 16.68
CA VAL A 105 3.22 8.66 15.57
C VAL A 105 4.73 8.43 15.67
N THR A 106 5.49 9.42 16.14
CA THR A 106 6.95 9.29 16.31
C THR A 106 7.36 8.66 17.64
N LYS A 107 6.41 8.29 18.50
CA LYS A 107 6.73 7.67 19.80
C LYS A 107 7.50 6.37 19.62
N SER A 108 7.03 5.47 18.76
CA SER A 108 7.70 4.20 18.47
C SER A 108 9.11 4.39 17.90
N VAL A 109 9.31 5.44 17.09
CA VAL A 109 10.64 5.84 16.56
C VAL A 109 11.59 6.25 17.69
N ILE A 110 11.08 6.97 18.70
CA ILE A 110 11.87 7.37 19.87
C ILE A 110 12.13 6.18 20.79
N ASP A 111 11.12 5.37 21.06
CA ASP A 111 11.21 4.22 21.98
C ASP A 111 12.16 3.13 21.45
N GLN A 112 12.31 3.02 20.13
CA GLN A 112 13.28 2.14 19.47
C GLN A 112 14.68 2.77 19.29
N ASP A 113 14.92 3.96 19.85
CA ASP A 113 16.17 4.71 19.75
C ASP A 113 16.62 5.00 18.29
N ILE A 114 15.64 5.09 17.37
CA ILE A 114 15.90 5.43 15.97
C ILE A 114 16.24 6.92 15.88
N LEU A 115 15.51 7.80 16.58
CA LEU A 115 15.82 9.22 16.72
C LEU A 115 15.55 9.72 18.14
N SER A 116 16.40 10.63 18.62
CA SER A 116 16.15 11.32 19.88
C SER A 116 15.05 12.39 19.71
N ARG A 117 14.38 12.69 20.83
CA ARG A 117 13.38 13.76 20.90
C ARG A 117 13.94 15.12 20.47
N ASP A 118 15.20 15.42 20.84
CA ASP A 118 15.85 16.69 20.49
C ASP A 118 16.11 16.80 18.98
N THR A 119 16.53 15.69 18.35
CA THR A 119 16.73 15.62 16.91
C THR A 119 15.41 15.85 16.17
N LEU A 120 14.32 15.20 16.59
CA LEU A 120 12.99 15.42 16.01
C LEU A 120 12.54 16.87 16.18
N GLN A 121 12.73 17.48 17.36
CA GLN A 121 12.36 18.89 17.57
C GLN A 121 13.13 19.86 16.67
N SER A 122 14.31 19.49 16.18
CA SER A 122 15.08 20.31 15.23
C SER A 122 14.67 20.15 13.76
N ALA A 123 13.71 19.26 13.46
CA ALA A 123 13.29 18.94 12.09
C ALA A 123 12.78 20.16 11.31
N ASN A 124 13.12 20.18 10.02
CA ASN A 124 12.33 20.89 9.03
C ASN A 124 11.03 20.11 8.77
N LEU A 125 9.97 20.83 8.44
CA LEU A 125 8.69 20.24 8.06
C LEU A 125 8.35 20.63 6.63
N SER A 126 8.00 19.63 5.83
CA SER A 126 7.33 19.79 4.54
C SER A 126 5.89 19.32 4.71
N ILE A 127 4.93 20.25 4.62
CA ILE A 127 3.50 19.95 4.70
C ILE A 127 2.93 20.00 3.28
N GLN A 128 2.56 18.85 2.75
CA GLN A 128 1.90 18.71 1.47
C GLN A 128 0.39 18.65 1.68
N LEU A 129 -0.29 19.70 1.21
CA LEU A 129 -1.73 19.77 1.15
C LEU A 129 -2.21 19.28 -0.21
N ARG A 130 -3.21 18.39 -0.20
CA ARG A 130 -3.87 17.91 -1.42
C ARG A 130 -5.36 18.19 -1.28
N ARG A 131 -5.96 18.75 -2.32
CA ARG A 131 -7.41 18.95 -2.34
C ARG A 131 -8.07 17.56 -2.38
N HIS A 132 -9.06 17.33 -1.52
CA HIS A 132 -9.81 16.06 -1.47
C HIS A 132 -9.01 14.80 -1.10
N ALA A 133 -7.83 14.93 -0.48
CA ALA A 133 -7.03 13.78 -0.04
C ALA A 133 -6.34 14.06 1.31
N SER A 134 -5.71 13.03 1.87
CA SER A 134 -4.91 13.15 3.09
C SER A 134 -3.80 14.20 2.98
N THR A 135 -3.50 14.83 4.12
CA THR A 135 -2.36 15.74 4.27
C THR A 135 -1.12 14.97 4.68
N MET A 136 -0.02 15.23 3.99
CA MET A 136 1.28 14.63 4.33
C MET A 136 2.16 15.65 5.04
N VAL A 137 2.72 15.26 6.18
CA VAL A 137 3.65 16.07 6.97
C VAL A 137 4.97 15.31 7.11
N SER A 138 5.95 15.63 6.27
CA SER A 138 7.29 15.05 6.35
C SER A 138 8.16 15.83 7.33
N LEU A 139 8.64 15.15 8.37
CA LEU A 139 9.75 15.62 9.21
C LEU A 139 11.06 15.27 8.52
N ILE A 140 11.92 16.27 8.29
CA ILE A 140 13.15 16.13 7.52
C ILE A 140 14.34 16.63 8.35
N GLY A 141 15.39 15.81 8.43
CA GLY A 141 16.65 16.18 9.08
C GLY A 141 17.35 17.37 8.42
N PRO A 142 18.24 18.10 9.12
CA PRO A 142 18.91 19.30 8.61
C PRO A 142 19.61 19.15 7.24
N ALA A 143 20.10 17.96 6.91
CA ALA A 143 20.75 17.62 5.64
C ALA A 143 19.94 16.60 4.81
N GLY A 144 18.67 16.34 5.14
CA GLY A 144 17.84 15.32 4.49
C GLY A 144 18.27 13.88 4.81
N GLU A 145 19.09 13.71 5.85
CA GLU A 145 19.71 12.45 6.23
C GLU A 145 18.72 11.43 6.83
N TRP A 146 17.54 11.90 7.22
CA TRP A 146 16.39 11.09 7.59
C TRP A 146 15.10 11.83 7.21
N GLU A 147 14.04 11.05 6.98
CA GLU A 147 12.70 11.56 6.69
C GLU A 147 11.64 10.68 7.36
N PHE A 148 10.68 11.32 8.05
CA PHE A 148 9.51 10.66 8.63
C PHE A 148 8.23 11.31 8.11
N PRO A 149 7.58 10.71 7.11
CA PRO A 149 6.29 11.17 6.60
C PRO A 149 5.15 10.73 7.54
N VAL A 150 4.41 11.69 8.07
CA VAL A 150 3.21 11.48 8.88
C VAL A 150 1.99 11.86 8.04
N GLU A 151 1.05 10.93 7.91
CA GLU A 151 -0.21 11.14 7.22
C GLU A 151 -1.29 11.58 8.21
N PHE A 152 -1.99 12.67 7.88
CA PHE A 152 -3.19 13.12 8.57
C PHE A 152 -4.40 13.01 7.64
N TYR A 153 -5.48 12.39 8.13
CA TYR A 153 -6.67 12.14 7.31
C TYR A 153 -7.96 12.12 8.13
N THR A 154 -9.09 12.22 7.44
CA THR A 154 -10.44 11.98 7.99
C THR A 154 -10.98 10.66 7.43
N SER A 155 -11.88 9.99 8.15
CA SER A 155 -12.55 8.77 7.66
C SER A 155 -13.95 9.11 7.12
N GLY A 156 -14.36 8.53 5.99
CA GLY A 156 -15.75 8.65 5.51
C GLY A 156 -15.96 9.26 4.11
N GLY A 157 -14.94 9.24 3.24
CA GLY A 157 -15.06 9.68 1.85
C GLY A 157 -15.02 11.21 1.67
N LEU A 158 -15.35 11.71 0.47
CA LEU A 158 -15.16 13.13 0.11
C LEU A 158 -15.95 14.11 0.97
N ASP A 159 -17.04 13.66 1.58
CA ASP A 159 -17.91 14.47 2.45
C ASP A 159 -17.38 14.55 3.90
N SER A 160 -16.37 13.75 4.27
CA SER A 160 -15.81 13.71 5.64
C SER A 160 -14.74 14.77 5.90
N GLN A 161 -14.56 15.76 5.01
CA GLN A 161 -13.53 16.77 5.17
C GLN A 161 -13.70 17.56 6.46
N ALA A 162 -12.59 17.75 7.17
CA ALA A 162 -12.58 18.55 8.38
C ALA A 162 -12.88 20.02 8.04
N PRO A 163 -13.99 20.61 8.53
CA PRO A 163 -14.37 21.97 8.17
C PRO A 163 -13.27 22.98 8.51
N GLY A 164 -12.88 23.80 7.55
CA GLY A 164 -11.84 24.82 7.72
C GLY A 164 -10.41 24.30 7.84
N LEU A 165 -10.17 23.00 7.61
CA LEU A 165 -8.86 22.36 7.57
C LEU A 165 -8.64 21.71 6.20
N SER A 166 -7.44 21.83 5.64
CA SER A 166 -7.07 21.15 4.37
C SER A 166 -6.73 19.65 4.58
N ILE A 167 -7.40 18.98 5.53
CA ILE A 167 -7.20 17.55 5.82
C ILE A 167 -8.37 16.77 5.21
N GLY A 168 -8.12 16.10 4.09
CA GLY A 168 -9.10 15.30 3.38
C GLY A 168 -9.15 13.84 3.83
N PRO A 169 -9.92 13.01 3.12
CA PRO A 169 -10.13 11.62 3.48
C PRO A 169 -8.95 10.70 3.11
N ALA A 170 -8.83 9.58 3.82
CA ALA A 170 -8.13 8.37 3.41
C ALA A 170 -8.79 7.16 4.09
N ASP A 171 -8.54 5.97 3.56
CA ASP A 171 -9.10 4.74 4.13
C ASP A 171 -8.26 4.26 5.32
N HIS A 172 -8.98 3.76 6.33
CA HIS A 172 -8.39 3.26 7.56
C HIS A 172 -7.70 1.92 7.31
N VAL A 173 -6.44 1.80 7.75
CA VAL A 173 -5.66 0.58 7.68
C VAL A 173 -5.37 0.15 9.12
N PRO A 174 -5.95 -0.96 9.60
CA PRO A 174 -5.72 -1.43 10.96
C PRO A 174 -4.27 -1.89 11.17
N ALA A 175 -3.80 -1.79 12.42
CA ALA A 175 -2.45 -2.20 12.83
C ALA A 175 -2.24 -3.72 12.75
N GLU A 176 -3.29 -4.48 13.01
CA GLU A 176 -3.32 -5.95 12.91
C GLU A 176 -4.25 -6.33 11.76
N LEU A 177 -3.78 -7.23 10.89
CA LEU A 177 -4.62 -7.81 9.86
C LEU A 177 -5.35 -9.03 10.41
N ASP A 178 -6.67 -9.00 10.34
CA ASP A 178 -7.51 -10.16 10.64
C ASP A 178 -8.28 -10.65 9.40
N ILE A 179 -8.86 -11.84 9.55
CA ILE A 179 -9.62 -12.52 8.50
C ILE A 179 -10.86 -11.74 8.05
N HIS A 180 -11.48 -10.94 8.94
CA HIS A 180 -12.66 -10.16 8.62
C HIS A 180 -12.32 -8.99 7.71
N VAL A 181 -11.32 -8.20 8.08
CA VAL A 181 -10.82 -7.06 7.29
C VAL A 181 -10.38 -7.53 5.91
N LEU A 182 -9.58 -8.61 5.85
CA LEU A 182 -9.10 -9.18 4.60
C LEU A 182 -10.26 -9.63 3.71
N SER A 183 -11.20 -10.39 4.27
CA SER A 183 -12.29 -10.95 3.49
C SER A 183 -13.27 -9.88 2.99
N GLU A 184 -13.50 -8.84 3.77
CA GLU A 184 -14.34 -7.70 3.34
C GLU A 184 -13.68 -6.94 2.18
N PHE A 185 -12.39 -6.62 2.31
CA PHE A 185 -11.62 -5.99 1.24
C PHE A 185 -11.64 -6.83 -0.04
N ALA A 186 -11.33 -8.11 0.07
CA ALA A 186 -11.30 -9.03 -1.07
C ALA A 186 -12.68 -9.19 -1.74
N LYS A 187 -13.77 -9.36 -0.97
CA LYS A 187 -15.12 -9.48 -1.52
C LYS A 187 -15.56 -8.22 -2.24
N LYS A 188 -15.39 -7.05 -1.59
CA LYS A 188 -15.75 -5.75 -2.17
C LYS A 188 -15.10 -5.56 -3.55
N HIS A 189 -13.80 -5.82 -3.66
CA HIS A 189 -13.08 -5.61 -4.90
C HIS A 189 -13.31 -6.72 -5.94
N MET A 190 -13.57 -7.94 -5.49
CA MET A 190 -13.99 -9.03 -6.37
C MET A 190 -15.35 -8.75 -7.01
N ASP A 191 -16.33 -8.27 -6.24
CA ASP A 191 -17.67 -7.92 -6.72
C ASP A 191 -17.62 -6.80 -7.76
N VAL A 192 -16.89 -5.72 -7.47
CA VAL A 192 -16.65 -4.63 -8.44
C VAL A 192 -15.99 -5.18 -9.71
N CYS A 193 -14.94 -5.99 -9.56
CA CYS A 193 -14.22 -6.53 -10.70
C CYS A 193 -15.08 -7.47 -11.56
N MET A 194 -15.93 -8.30 -10.96
CA MET A 194 -16.82 -9.20 -11.69
C MET A 194 -18.02 -8.48 -12.31
N GLY A 195 -18.47 -7.37 -11.70
CA GLY A 195 -19.59 -6.58 -12.21
C GLY A 195 -19.20 -5.57 -13.30
N ASP A 196 -18.06 -4.92 -13.14
CA ASP A 196 -17.73 -3.70 -13.89
C ASP A 196 -16.52 -3.82 -14.82
N HIS A 197 -15.74 -4.92 -14.76
CA HIS A 197 -14.53 -5.08 -15.58
C HIS A 197 -14.68 -6.19 -16.63
N PRO A 198 -15.09 -5.87 -17.88
CA PRO A 198 -15.25 -6.85 -18.95
C PRO A 198 -13.98 -7.68 -19.23
N ILE A 199 -12.81 -7.04 -19.17
CA ILE A 199 -11.51 -7.69 -19.38
C ILE A 199 -11.26 -8.81 -18.36
N CYS A 200 -11.75 -8.66 -17.14
CA CYS A 200 -11.57 -9.64 -16.06
C CYS A 200 -12.57 -10.81 -16.09
N SER A 201 -13.51 -10.79 -17.04
CA SER A 201 -14.59 -11.79 -17.15
C SER A 201 -14.32 -12.85 -18.22
N THR A 202 -13.24 -12.71 -19.00
CA THR A 202 -12.89 -13.62 -20.10
C THR A 202 -12.03 -14.78 -19.60
N ASN A 203 -12.66 -15.84 -19.10
CA ASN A 203 -11.96 -17.09 -18.76
C ASN A 203 -12.35 -18.18 -19.77
N ASP A 204 -11.41 -18.55 -20.64
CA ASP A 204 -11.52 -19.73 -21.49
C ASP A 204 -11.08 -20.93 -20.65
N ARG A 205 -12.03 -21.59 -19.98
CA ARG A 205 -11.82 -22.69 -19.01
C ARG A 205 -11.28 -24.00 -19.62
N ASN A 206 -10.33 -23.91 -20.54
CA ASN A 206 -9.87 -24.99 -21.38
C ASN A 206 -8.72 -25.81 -20.75
N SER A 207 -8.04 -25.29 -19.72
CA SER A 207 -6.91 -25.97 -19.06
C SER A 207 -7.00 -25.82 -17.54
N ARG A 208 -7.37 -26.93 -16.89
CA ARG A 208 -7.62 -27.03 -15.45
C ARG A 208 -6.47 -27.76 -14.76
N PRO A 209 -6.21 -27.52 -13.46
CA PRO A 209 -5.26 -28.31 -12.70
C PRO A 209 -5.73 -29.77 -12.63
N THR A 210 -4.78 -30.70 -12.63
CA THR A 210 -5.11 -32.13 -12.49
C THR A 210 -5.62 -32.43 -11.08
N ARG A 211 -5.12 -31.71 -10.08
CA ARG A 211 -5.45 -31.88 -8.67
C ARG A 211 -5.64 -30.53 -8.00
N VAL A 212 -6.50 -30.50 -6.99
CA VAL A 212 -6.76 -29.36 -6.10
C VAL A 212 -6.89 -29.86 -4.67
N LEU A 213 -6.70 -28.97 -3.70
CA LEU A 213 -7.11 -29.22 -2.32
C LEU A 213 -8.60 -28.89 -2.21
N ASP A 214 -9.39 -29.89 -1.82
CA ASP A 214 -10.74 -29.67 -1.33
C ASP A 214 -10.65 -29.29 0.15
N VAL A 215 -10.90 -28.03 0.42
CA VAL A 215 -10.86 -27.49 1.78
C VAL A 215 -12.25 -27.44 2.41
N GLY A 216 -13.29 -27.89 1.71
CA GLY A 216 -14.68 -27.73 2.15
C GLY A 216 -15.11 -26.26 2.23
N ILE A 217 -16.36 -26.03 2.66
CA ILE A 217 -16.93 -24.68 2.81
C ILE A 217 -17.12 -24.27 4.28
N ASP A 218 -17.12 -25.24 5.20
CA ASP A 218 -17.36 -25.00 6.63
C ASP A 218 -16.05 -25.02 7.43
N ALA A 219 -15.97 -24.14 8.44
CA ALA A 219 -14.82 -24.03 9.35
C ALA A 219 -14.67 -25.22 10.32
N THR A 220 -15.60 -26.19 10.30
CA THR A 220 -15.62 -27.33 11.21
C THR A 220 -14.66 -28.42 10.77
N GLY A 221 -13.35 -28.19 10.98
CA GLY A 221 -12.32 -29.25 11.11
C GLY A 221 -12.34 -30.40 10.10
N GLN A 222 -12.90 -30.22 8.90
CA GLN A 222 -12.89 -31.25 7.88
C GLN A 222 -11.46 -31.44 7.41
N ASP A 223 -11.05 -32.71 7.28
CA ASP A 223 -9.78 -33.09 6.71
C ASP A 223 -9.66 -32.51 5.30
N ILE A 224 -8.52 -31.88 5.01
CA ILE A 224 -8.25 -31.27 3.70
C ILE A 224 -7.78 -32.38 2.80
N VAL A 225 -8.47 -32.62 1.69
CA VAL A 225 -8.14 -33.75 0.82
C VAL A 225 -7.59 -33.25 -0.51
N LEU A 226 -6.58 -33.95 -1.01
CA LEU A 226 -6.14 -33.79 -2.39
C LEU A 226 -7.14 -34.53 -3.28
N SER A 227 -7.81 -33.79 -4.16
CA SER A 227 -8.88 -34.32 -5.02
C SER A 227 -8.78 -33.77 -6.45
N THR A 228 -9.68 -34.21 -7.30
CA THR A 228 -9.98 -33.54 -8.57
C THR A 228 -11.11 -32.54 -8.38
N LEU A 229 -11.26 -31.62 -9.33
CA LEU A 229 -12.44 -30.76 -9.40
C LEU A 229 -13.68 -31.62 -9.72
N GLU A 230 -14.81 -31.33 -9.06
CA GLU A 230 -16.05 -32.12 -9.21
C GLU A 230 -16.67 -31.99 -10.60
N ASP A 231 -16.60 -30.80 -11.21
CA ASP A 231 -17.10 -30.55 -12.55
C ASP A 231 -16.34 -29.39 -13.24
N ASP A 232 -16.71 -29.11 -14.49
CA ASP A 232 -16.12 -28.06 -15.33
C ASP A 232 -16.47 -26.63 -14.86
N ASN A 233 -17.47 -26.48 -14.01
CA ASN A 233 -17.88 -25.21 -13.42
C ASN A 233 -17.26 -24.93 -12.06
N ALA A 234 -16.65 -25.94 -11.42
CA ALA A 234 -16.00 -25.78 -10.13
C ALA A 234 -14.93 -24.68 -10.19
N LEU A 235 -15.04 -23.73 -9.26
CA LEU A 235 -14.17 -22.58 -9.13
C LEU A 235 -13.10 -22.85 -8.07
N TYR A 236 -11.89 -22.38 -8.30
CA TYR A 236 -10.78 -22.54 -7.36
C TYR A 236 -10.00 -21.24 -7.19
N ILE A 237 -9.34 -21.16 -6.03
CA ILE A 237 -8.36 -20.14 -5.68
C ILE A 237 -6.96 -20.75 -5.82
N THR A 238 -5.95 -19.94 -6.12
CA THR A 238 -4.55 -20.35 -6.08
C THR A 238 -3.82 -19.62 -4.95
N LEU A 239 -2.76 -20.24 -4.41
CA LEU A 239 -1.83 -19.60 -3.49
C LEU A 239 -0.46 -19.41 -4.15
N SER A 240 -0.06 -18.15 -4.34
CA SER A 240 1.31 -17.80 -4.69
C SER A 240 2.10 -17.51 -3.42
N HIS A 241 3.18 -18.25 -3.19
CA HIS A 241 3.96 -18.18 -1.95
C HIS A 241 5.44 -18.53 -2.15
N CYS A 242 6.28 -18.07 -1.21
CA CYS A 242 7.68 -18.47 -1.18
C CYS A 242 7.83 -19.85 -0.56
N TRP A 243 8.65 -20.69 -1.18
CA TRP A 243 8.91 -22.02 -0.64
C TRP A 243 9.81 -22.02 0.59
N GLY A 244 10.64 -21.00 0.77
CA GLY A 244 11.65 -20.97 1.82
C GLY A 244 12.75 -22.02 1.62
N ASP A 245 13.27 -22.56 2.71
CA ASP A 245 14.27 -23.62 2.68
C ASP A 245 13.59 -25.00 2.52
N ASN A 246 13.93 -25.71 1.43
CA ASN A 246 13.21 -26.90 0.93
C ASN A 246 13.07 -28.05 1.93
N SER A 247 13.87 -28.07 3.01
CA SER A 247 13.91 -29.15 3.99
C SER A 247 12.69 -29.23 4.92
N SER A 248 11.90 -28.16 5.02
CA SER A 248 10.76 -28.05 5.96
C SER A 248 9.40 -27.88 5.29
N MET A 249 9.36 -27.91 3.96
CA MET A 249 8.13 -27.68 3.19
C MET A 249 7.25 -28.93 3.13
N LEU A 250 5.96 -28.76 3.43
CA LEU A 250 4.96 -29.79 3.19
C LEU A 250 4.74 -29.95 1.67
N THR A 251 5.05 -31.13 1.15
CA THR A 251 4.95 -31.45 -0.28
C THR A 251 4.22 -32.77 -0.54
N THR A 252 3.57 -32.86 -1.70
CA THR A 252 3.07 -34.13 -2.20
C THR A 252 4.17 -34.86 -2.96
N THR A 253 4.37 -36.12 -2.59
CA THR A 253 5.33 -37.06 -3.22
C THR A 253 4.63 -38.37 -3.52
N SER A 254 5.27 -39.24 -4.28
CA SER A 254 4.80 -40.59 -4.57
C SER A 254 4.50 -41.41 -3.29
N LYS A 255 5.14 -41.07 -2.17
CA LYS A 255 4.91 -41.70 -0.86
C LYS A 255 3.75 -41.09 -0.08
N THR A 256 3.49 -39.80 -0.24
CA THR A 256 2.49 -39.06 0.57
C THR A 256 1.16 -38.86 -0.15
N ILE A 257 1.10 -38.98 -1.48
CA ILE A 257 -0.12 -38.75 -2.26
C ILE A 257 -1.31 -39.58 -1.80
N ALA A 258 -1.12 -40.88 -1.50
CA ALA A 258 -2.21 -41.74 -1.04
C ALA A 258 -2.79 -41.27 0.31
N GLN A 259 -1.92 -40.75 1.19
CA GLN A 259 -2.35 -40.16 2.47
C GLN A 259 -3.04 -38.82 2.24
N HIS A 260 -2.49 -37.95 1.40
CA HIS A 260 -3.07 -36.64 1.09
C HIS A 260 -4.46 -36.75 0.43
N ASN A 261 -4.71 -37.82 -0.34
CA ASN A 261 -6.03 -38.12 -0.89
C ASN A 261 -7.06 -38.55 0.19
N LEU A 262 -6.60 -39.10 1.31
CA LEU A 262 -7.46 -39.48 2.44
C LEU A 262 -7.71 -38.32 3.40
N GLY A 263 -6.71 -37.47 3.60
CA GLY A 263 -6.80 -36.31 4.47
C GLY A 263 -5.44 -35.77 4.90
N ILE A 264 -5.32 -34.46 4.89
CA ILE A 264 -4.24 -33.67 5.46
C ILE A 264 -4.85 -32.93 6.67
N PRO A 265 -4.42 -33.24 7.90
CA PRO A 265 -4.90 -32.53 9.07
C PRO A 265 -4.56 -31.04 8.98
N PHE A 266 -5.53 -30.16 9.25
CA PHE A 266 -5.33 -28.71 9.18
C PHE A 266 -4.13 -28.23 10.03
N ALA A 267 -3.94 -28.83 11.21
CA ALA A 267 -2.84 -28.48 12.11
C ALA A 267 -1.45 -28.87 11.59
N GLU A 268 -1.35 -29.77 10.61
CA GLU A 268 -0.08 -30.14 9.96
C GLU A 268 0.29 -29.20 8.81
N LEU A 269 -0.65 -28.37 8.35
CA LEU A 269 -0.35 -27.37 7.34
C LEU A 269 0.58 -26.29 7.91
N PRO A 270 1.56 -25.79 7.12
CA PRO A 270 2.27 -24.56 7.45
C PRO A 270 1.32 -23.38 7.64
N LYS A 271 1.71 -22.39 8.45
CA LYS A 271 0.83 -21.27 8.82
C LYS A 271 0.28 -20.52 7.61
N THR A 272 1.09 -20.28 6.57
CA THR A 272 0.63 -19.63 5.33
C THR A 272 -0.47 -20.46 4.63
N PHE A 273 -0.40 -21.79 4.70
CA PHE A 273 -1.39 -22.67 4.07
C PHE A 273 -2.66 -22.74 4.91
N GLN A 274 -2.54 -22.76 6.25
CA GLN A 274 -3.68 -22.63 7.16
C GLN A 274 -4.46 -21.34 6.88
N ASP A 275 -3.76 -20.21 6.80
CA ASP A 275 -4.39 -18.91 6.55
C ASP A 275 -5.02 -18.86 5.15
N ALA A 276 -4.36 -19.42 4.13
CA ALA A 276 -4.94 -19.50 2.79
C ALA A 276 -6.22 -20.34 2.75
N VAL A 277 -6.26 -21.48 3.46
CA VAL A 277 -7.44 -22.33 3.61
C VAL A 277 -8.59 -21.56 4.28
N GLU A 278 -8.30 -20.83 5.36
CA GLU A 278 -9.30 -20.01 6.06
C GLU A 278 -9.85 -18.89 5.18
N ILE A 279 -9.00 -18.19 4.44
CA ILE A 279 -9.40 -17.16 3.47
C ILE A 279 -10.28 -17.78 2.38
N THR A 280 -9.87 -18.90 1.78
CA THR A 280 -10.63 -19.60 0.74
C THR A 280 -12.05 -19.94 1.23
N ARG A 281 -12.17 -20.57 2.41
CA ARG A 281 -13.47 -20.87 3.03
C ARG A 281 -14.29 -19.61 3.29
N ARG A 282 -13.66 -18.55 3.84
CA ARG A 282 -14.36 -17.31 4.20
C ARG A 282 -14.86 -16.53 2.98
N LEU A 283 -14.17 -16.66 1.85
CA LEU A 283 -14.59 -16.12 0.56
C LEU A 283 -15.67 -16.97 -0.13
N GLY A 284 -16.00 -18.15 0.41
CA GLY A 284 -17.05 -19.03 -0.10
C GLY A 284 -16.57 -19.99 -1.19
N PHE A 285 -15.26 -20.20 -1.31
CA PHE A 285 -14.67 -21.17 -2.24
C PHE A 285 -14.34 -22.48 -1.51
N ARG A 286 -14.45 -23.58 -2.24
CA ARG A 286 -14.15 -24.93 -1.75
C ARG A 286 -12.78 -25.45 -2.17
N TYR A 287 -12.27 -24.99 -3.31
CA TYR A 287 -11.05 -25.53 -3.90
C TYR A 287 -9.91 -24.53 -3.84
N LEU A 288 -8.76 -25.01 -3.37
CA LEU A 288 -7.51 -24.26 -3.30
C LEU A 288 -6.42 -25.03 -4.04
N TRP A 289 -5.64 -24.34 -4.87
CA TRP A 289 -4.48 -24.91 -5.53
C TRP A 289 -3.19 -24.33 -4.95
N ILE A 290 -2.30 -25.22 -4.51
CA ILE A 290 -0.97 -24.90 -4.00
C ILE A 290 0.00 -25.82 -4.72
N ASP A 291 0.97 -25.26 -5.44
CA ASP A 291 1.93 -25.99 -6.29
C ASP A 291 2.64 -27.14 -5.56
N SER A 292 3.13 -26.89 -4.35
CA SER A 292 3.83 -27.87 -3.50
C SER A 292 2.97 -29.09 -3.13
N LEU A 293 1.65 -28.94 -3.09
CA LEU A 293 0.70 -30.00 -2.73
C LEU A 293 -0.06 -30.59 -3.92
N CYS A 294 -0.30 -29.82 -4.97
CA CYS A 294 -1.08 -30.24 -6.14
C CYS A 294 -0.24 -30.87 -7.25
N ILE A 295 1.09 -30.78 -7.14
CA ILE A 295 2.07 -31.41 -8.05
C ILE A 295 2.85 -32.46 -7.27
N VAL A 296 3.10 -33.62 -7.88
CA VAL A 296 3.90 -34.68 -7.28
C VAL A 296 5.38 -34.37 -7.46
N GLN A 297 6.05 -33.92 -6.40
CA GLN A 297 7.36 -33.25 -6.48
C GLN A 297 8.53 -34.18 -6.83
N ASP A 298 8.39 -35.49 -6.60
CA ASP A 298 9.40 -36.50 -6.92
C ASP A 298 9.11 -37.25 -8.24
N ASP A 299 8.09 -36.83 -8.99
CA ASP A 299 7.74 -37.37 -10.30
C ASP A 299 8.04 -36.33 -11.40
N LYS A 300 9.03 -36.64 -12.25
CA LYS A 300 9.48 -35.74 -13.32
C LYS A 300 8.41 -35.56 -14.40
N GLU A 301 7.65 -36.59 -14.73
CA GLU A 301 6.62 -36.53 -15.77
C GLU A 301 5.43 -35.71 -15.28
N ASP A 302 4.99 -35.92 -14.04
CA ASP A 302 3.93 -35.11 -13.42
C ASP A 302 4.36 -33.64 -13.30
N TRP A 303 5.61 -33.39 -12.89
CA TRP A 303 6.16 -32.03 -12.84
C TRP A 303 6.20 -31.36 -14.21
N GLU A 304 6.64 -32.05 -15.27
CA GLU A 304 6.69 -31.49 -16.63
C GLU A 304 5.27 -31.15 -17.14
N ILE A 305 4.29 -32.01 -16.86
CA ILE A 305 2.89 -31.78 -17.24
C ILE A 305 2.28 -30.61 -16.47
N GLU A 306 2.40 -30.58 -15.14
CA GLU A 306 1.74 -29.55 -14.34
C GLU A 306 2.46 -28.20 -14.41
N SER A 307 3.80 -28.17 -14.47
CA SER A 307 4.56 -26.94 -14.69
C SER A 307 4.24 -26.31 -16.05
N GLY A 308 4.04 -27.12 -17.09
CA GLY A 308 3.55 -26.67 -18.39
C GLY A 308 2.14 -26.08 -18.35
N LYS A 309 1.31 -26.48 -17.36
CA LYS A 309 -0.04 -25.94 -17.13
C LYS A 309 -0.08 -24.77 -16.15
N MET A 310 0.98 -24.47 -15.39
CA MET A 310 0.96 -23.45 -14.33
C MET A 310 0.38 -22.12 -14.82
N ALA A 311 0.82 -21.66 -15.99
CA ALA A 311 0.31 -20.46 -16.63
C ALA A 311 -1.23 -20.45 -16.75
N ALA A 312 -1.81 -21.57 -17.21
CA ALA A 312 -3.25 -21.72 -17.32
C ALA A 312 -3.94 -21.88 -15.96
N ILE A 313 -3.32 -22.60 -15.01
CA ILE A 313 -3.88 -22.80 -13.67
C ILE A 313 -4.08 -21.45 -12.97
N TYR A 314 -3.10 -20.55 -13.01
CA TYR A 314 -3.24 -19.21 -12.44
C TYR A 314 -4.22 -18.34 -13.25
N ARG A 315 -4.16 -18.41 -14.58
CA ARG A 315 -5.06 -17.67 -15.48
C ARG A 315 -6.54 -18.02 -15.30
N GLU A 316 -6.85 -19.29 -15.06
CA GLU A 316 -8.23 -19.77 -14.94
C GLU A 316 -8.76 -19.76 -13.49
N SER A 317 -7.90 -19.41 -12.52
CA SER A 317 -8.30 -19.24 -11.12
C SER A 317 -9.23 -18.03 -10.93
N CYS A 318 -10.11 -18.10 -9.92
CA CYS A 318 -10.98 -16.97 -9.60
C CYS A 318 -10.22 -15.81 -8.95
N LEU A 319 -9.29 -16.16 -8.06
CA LEU A 319 -8.45 -15.27 -7.28
C LEU A 319 -7.15 -16.00 -6.94
N THR A 320 -6.03 -15.29 -7.04
CA THR A 320 -4.76 -15.70 -6.44
C THR A 320 -4.59 -14.99 -5.10
N ILE A 321 -4.39 -15.73 -4.02
CA ILE A 321 -3.89 -15.18 -2.75
C ILE A 321 -2.37 -15.14 -2.86
N ALA A 322 -1.76 -13.98 -2.67
CA ALA A 322 -0.32 -13.82 -2.72
C ALA A 322 0.23 -13.50 -1.33
N ALA A 323 0.98 -14.44 -0.76
CA ALA A 323 1.71 -14.32 0.50
C ALA A 323 2.91 -13.37 0.35
N THR A 324 2.62 -12.12 0.01
CA THR A 324 3.59 -11.18 -0.58
C THR A 324 4.71 -10.85 0.40
N ALA A 325 4.37 -10.67 1.68
CA ALA A 325 5.32 -10.39 2.76
C ALA A 325 6.04 -11.63 3.32
N SER A 326 5.56 -12.85 3.04
CA SER A 326 6.11 -14.06 3.65
C SER A 326 7.28 -14.62 2.84
N ALA A 327 8.42 -14.79 3.50
CA ALA A 327 9.63 -15.35 2.90
C ALA A 327 9.59 -16.87 2.74
N ASP A 328 8.65 -17.53 3.43
CA ASP A 328 8.43 -18.98 3.38
C ASP A 328 6.96 -19.35 3.73
N SER A 329 6.67 -20.64 3.88
CA SER A 329 5.31 -21.14 4.20
C SER A 329 4.95 -21.05 5.68
N SER A 330 5.88 -20.67 6.56
CA SER A 330 5.68 -20.59 8.02
C SER A 330 5.29 -19.19 8.50
N GLY A 331 5.54 -18.15 7.70
CA GLY A 331 5.31 -16.76 8.09
C GLY A 331 3.84 -16.36 8.27
N GLY A 332 2.90 -17.05 7.60
CA GLY A 332 1.47 -16.71 7.66
C GLY A 332 1.08 -15.49 6.85
N LEU A 333 -0.20 -15.15 6.93
CA LEU A 333 -0.84 -14.00 6.28
C LEU A 333 -1.42 -13.00 7.30
N PHE A 334 -1.63 -13.42 8.55
CA PHE A 334 -2.12 -12.56 9.63
C PHE A 334 -0.98 -12.23 10.59
N PHE A 335 -0.42 -11.02 10.43
CA PHE A 335 0.68 -10.51 11.23
C PHE A 335 0.47 -9.03 11.59
N SER A 336 1.20 -8.57 12.61
CA SER A 336 1.33 -7.16 12.95
C SER A 336 1.96 -6.40 11.78
N ARG A 337 1.29 -5.34 11.34
CA ARG A 337 1.76 -4.53 10.22
C ARG A 337 2.89 -3.61 10.65
N TRP A 338 3.85 -3.42 9.76
CA TRP A 338 4.99 -2.53 9.96
C TRP A 338 5.31 -1.78 8.67
N THR A 339 6.00 -0.65 8.78
CA THR A 339 6.57 0.15 7.68
C THR A 339 8.06 0.36 7.92
N SER A 340 8.79 0.82 6.90
CA SER A 340 10.21 1.17 7.02
C SER A 340 10.41 2.68 7.09
N VAL A 341 11.21 3.14 8.05
CA VAL A 341 11.65 4.53 8.15
C VAL A 341 13.13 4.66 7.79
N ARG A 342 13.50 5.71 7.05
CA ARG A 342 14.86 5.90 6.52
C ARG A 342 15.72 6.77 7.45
N LYS A 343 16.92 6.29 7.80
CA LYS A 343 17.97 7.04 8.49
C LYS A 343 19.35 6.67 7.95
N HIS A 344 20.08 7.63 7.37
CA HIS A 344 21.44 7.43 6.82
C HIS A 344 21.56 6.18 5.94
N ASP A 345 20.63 6.02 4.98
CA ASP A 345 20.52 4.89 4.03
C ASP A 345 20.24 3.50 4.65
N GLN A 346 20.06 3.43 5.96
CA GLN A 346 19.48 2.26 6.62
C GLN A 346 18.00 2.48 6.82
N TYR A 347 17.24 1.39 6.78
CA TYR A 347 15.84 1.44 7.20
C TYR A 347 15.58 0.53 8.39
N ARG A 348 14.56 0.94 9.12
CA ARG A 348 14.18 0.39 10.42
C ARG A 348 12.69 0.11 10.38
N LYS A 349 12.31 -1.07 10.85
CA LYS A 349 10.92 -1.52 10.90
C LYS A 349 10.22 -0.83 12.07
N VAL A 350 9.08 -0.21 11.80
CA VAL A 350 8.24 0.44 12.80
C VAL A 350 6.82 -0.05 12.61
N ASN A 351 6.14 -0.43 13.69
CA ASN A 351 4.75 -0.90 13.60
C ASN A 351 3.85 0.18 13.02
N VAL A 352 2.88 -0.23 12.20
CA VAL A 352 1.83 0.64 11.69
C VAL A 352 0.84 0.86 12.81
N GLU A 353 0.76 2.08 13.31
CA GLU A 353 -0.21 2.50 14.34
C GLU A 353 -1.01 3.70 13.81
N THR A 354 -2.32 3.71 14.10
CA THR A 354 -3.20 4.82 13.79
C THR A 354 -3.72 5.44 15.08
N PHE A 355 -3.62 6.77 15.19
CA PHE A 355 -4.05 7.54 16.35
C PHE A 355 -5.26 8.40 16.00
N GLU A 356 -6.26 8.41 16.87
CA GLU A 356 -7.52 9.12 16.67
C GLU A 356 -7.59 10.41 17.50
N TYR A 357 -8.10 11.48 16.88
CA TYR A 357 -8.23 12.80 17.48
C TYR A 357 -9.61 13.40 17.21
N HIS A 358 -10.44 13.47 18.25
CA HIS A 358 -11.70 14.22 18.19
C HIS A 358 -11.45 15.72 18.24
N ARG A 359 -12.07 16.46 17.32
CA ARG A 359 -11.91 17.92 17.19
C ARG A 359 -13.26 18.58 16.96
N THR A 360 -13.35 19.83 17.39
CA THR A 360 -14.50 20.71 17.12
C THR A 360 -14.01 21.97 16.45
N PHE A 361 -14.55 22.29 15.28
CA PHE A 361 -14.27 23.54 14.56
C PHE A 361 -15.58 24.16 14.09
N ALA A 362 -15.75 25.46 14.35
CA ALA A 362 -16.97 26.22 14.02
C ALA A 362 -18.29 25.55 14.49
N GLY A 363 -18.26 24.81 15.61
CA GLY A 363 -19.42 24.10 16.15
C GLY A 363 -19.65 22.69 15.58
N THR A 364 -18.85 22.26 14.60
CA THR A 364 -18.91 20.93 14.00
C THR A 364 -17.86 20.02 14.62
N ASN A 365 -18.27 18.83 15.06
CA ASN A 365 -17.36 17.79 15.52
C ASN A 365 -16.87 16.93 14.34
N PHE A 366 -15.60 16.60 14.34
CA PHE A 366 -14.99 15.70 13.36
C PHE A 366 -13.85 14.91 14.01
N VAL A 367 -13.42 13.85 13.34
CA VAL A 367 -12.34 12.98 13.77
C VAL A 367 -11.20 13.08 12.77
N VAL A 368 -9.98 13.29 13.27
CA VAL A 368 -8.76 13.23 12.48
C VAL A 368 -7.93 12.06 12.95
N TYR A 369 -7.37 11.33 12.00
CA TYR A 369 -6.45 10.25 12.25
C TYR A 369 -5.04 10.67 11.86
N ALA A 370 -4.05 10.12 12.55
CA ALA A 370 -2.64 10.26 12.21
C ALA A 370 -1.96 8.88 12.19
N ARG A 371 -1.13 8.62 11.16
CA ARG A 371 -0.28 7.43 11.05
C ARG A 371 1.04 7.73 10.34
N LEU A 372 2.01 6.83 10.39
CA LEU A 372 3.14 6.88 9.46
C LEU A 372 2.63 6.59 8.04
N LYS A 373 3.21 7.27 7.04
CA LYS A 373 2.88 6.98 5.64
C LYS A 373 3.25 5.55 5.29
N LEU A 374 2.31 4.84 4.68
CA LEU A 374 2.53 3.52 4.09
C LEU A 374 3.24 3.70 2.74
N ARG A 375 4.47 3.22 2.62
CA ARG A 375 5.36 3.53 1.49
C ARG A 375 5.85 2.27 0.79
N ASN A 376 6.26 1.27 1.55
CA ASN A 376 6.92 0.09 1.01
C ASN A 376 6.02 -0.67 0.02
N GLY A 377 4.75 -0.87 0.36
CA GLY A 377 3.80 -1.59 -0.50
C GLY A 377 3.58 -0.85 -1.81
N HIS A 378 3.37 0.47 -1.75
CA HIS A 378 3.28 1.33 -2.91
C HIS A 378 4.54 1.24 -3.79
N GLU A 379 5.73 1.32 -3.21
CA GLU A 379 6.97 1.26 -3.98
C GLU A 379 7.20 -0.10 -4.66
N VAL A 380 6.89 -1.23 -4.01
CA VAL A 380 7.17 -2.54 -4.59
C VAL A 380 6.05 -3.01 -5.53
N ILE A 381 4.80 -2.88 -5.09
CA ILE A 381 3.63 -3.40 -5.82
C ILE A 381 3.21 -2.45 -6.95
N VAL A 382 3.50 -1.15 -6.86
CA VAL A 382 3.23 -0.19 -7.93
C VAL A 382 4.50 0.16 -8.70
N HIS A 383 5.54 0.63 -8.00
CA HIS A 383 6.72 1.22 -8.65
C HIS A 383 7.87 0.23 -8.91
N ARG A 384 7.71 -1.04 -8.53
CA ARG A 384 8.69 -2.13 -8.77
C ARG A 384 10.07 -1.84 -8.21
N TYR A 385 10.15 -1.04 -7.15
CA TYR A 385 11.42 -0.66 -6.52
C TYR A 385 11.38 -1.02 -5.04
N SER A 386 12.46 -1.62 -4.53
CA SER A 386 12.67 -1.69 -3.10
C SER A 386 14.13 -1.84 -2.73
N ALA A 387 14.56 -1.09 -1.72
CA ALA A 387 15.87 -1.26 -1.11
C ALA A 387 15.93 -2.43 -0.11
N GLU A 388 14.80 -2.93 0.39
CA GLU A 388 14.74 -3.85 1.56
C GLU A 388 14.02 -5.18 1.33
N ASN A 389 13.58 -5.47 0.10
CA ASN A 389 12.75 -6.63 -0.25
C ASN A 389 11.62 -6.95 0.77
N PRO A 390 10.71 -6.00 1.08
CA PRO A 390 9.55 -6.21 1.96
C PRO A 390 8.47 -7.10 1.31
N ALA A 391 8.67 -7.50 0.06
CA ALA A 391 7.81 -8.37 -0.71
C ALA A 391 8.60 -9.55 -1.30
N PRO A 392 9.16 -10.46 -0.48
CA PRO A 392 10.03 -11.55 -0.93
C PRO A 392 9.42 -12.38 -2.07
N LEU A 393 8.10 -12.57 -2.09
CA LEU A 393 7.40 -13.28 -3.16
C LEU A 393 7.64 -12.65 -4.54
N LEU A 394 7.58 -11.32 -4.63
CA LEU A 394 7.70 -10.59 -5.90
C LEU A 394 9.13 -10.56 -6.44
N SER A 395 10.11 -10.95 -5.64
CA SER A 395 11.49 -11.14 -6.09
C SER A 395 11.70 -12.46 -6.83
N ARG A 396 10.75 -13.39 -6.81
CA ARG A 396 10.89 -14.74 -7.42
C ARG A 396 10.42 -14.74 -8.86
N ALA A 397 11.22 -15.32 -9.75
CA ALA A 397 10.90 -15.46 -11.17
C ALA A 397 9.60 -16.24 -11.44
N TRP A 398 9.37 -17.36 -10.74
CA TRP A 398 8.14 -18.14 -10.89
C TRP A 398 6.89 -17.32 -10.54
N ALA A 399 6.94 -16.53 -9.47
CA ALA A 399 5.82 -15.67 -9.03
C ALA A 399 5.43 -14.61 -10.06
N TYR A 400 6.31 -14.29 -11.01
CA TYR A 400 6.02 -13.30 -12.05
C TYR A 400 4.88 -13.73 -12.97
N GLN A 401 4.94 -14.94 -13.53
CA GLN A 401 3.86 -15.42 -14.39
C GLN A 401 2.58 -15.71 -13.59
N GLU A 402 2.71 -16.17 -12.35
CA GLU A 402 1.57 -16.40 -11.43
C GLU A 402 0.79 -15.09 -11.23
N ARG A 403 1.52 -13.99 -11.01
CA ARG A 403 0.94 -12.65 -10.86
C ARG A 403 0.39 -12.10 -12.16
N MET A 404 1.16 -12.13 -13.25
CA MET A 404 0.81 -11.45 -14.50
C MET A 404 -0.34 -12.14 -15.25
N LEU A 405 -0.49 -13.46 -15.12
CA LEU A 405 -1.53 -14.21 -15.82
C LEU A 405 -2.83 -14.35 -15.02
N ALA A 406 -2.78 -14.27 -13.68
CA ALA A 406 -3.98 -14.38 -12.86
C ALA A 406 -4.97 -13.22 -13.12
N PRO A 407 -6.29 -13.48 -13.26
CA PRO A 407 -7.27 -12.41 -13.48
C PRO A 407 -7.36 -11.41 -12.32
N ARG A 408 -7.18 -11.92 -11.09
CA ARG A 408 -7.26 -11.18 -9.83
C ARG A 408 -6.20 -11.72 -8.88
N ILE A 409 -5.52 -10.83 -8.17
CA ILE A 409 -4.57 -11.17 -7.11
C ILE A 409 -4.80 -10.28 -5.89
N LEU A 410 -4.86 -10.92 -4.73
CA LEU A 410 -4.88 -10.26 -3.43
C LEU A 410 -3.48 -10.38 -2.82
N HIS A 411 -2.74 -9.28 -2.82
CA HIS A 411 -1.46 -9.22 -2.16
C HIS A 411 -1.63 -8.94 -0.67
N VAL A 412 -1.17 -9.88 0.15
CA VAL A 412 -1.00 -9.68 1.59
C VAL A 412 0.40 -9.17 1.84
N HIS A 413 0.55 -7.84 1.86
CA HIS A 413 1.82 -7.15 2.11
C HIS A 413 1.92 -6.74 3.59
N MET A 414 3.14 -6.40 4.04
CA MET A 414 3.43 -6.13 5.45
C MET A 414 2.82 -4.82 6.00
N GLU A 415 2.50 -3.88 5.12
CA GLU A 415 1.89 -2.58 5.48
C GLU A 415 0.36 -2.61 5.38
N GLU A 416 -0.15 -3.22 4.31
CA GLU A 416 -1.56 -3.16 3.92
C GLU A 416 -1.88 -4.20 2.84
N LEU A 417 -3.15 -4.36 2.50
CA LEU A 417 -3.61 -5.20 1.40
C LEU A 417 -3.54 -4.45 0.07
N PHE A 418 -3.28 -5.19 -1.01
CA PHE A 418 -3.43 -4.68 -2.37
C PHE A 418 -4.28 -5.62 -3.21
N TRP A 419 -5.16 -5.01 -3.99
CA TRP A 419 -5.90 -5.68 -5.04
C TRP A 419 -5.27 -5.34 -6.38
N GLU A 420 -4.98 -6.36 -7.18
CA GLU A 420 -4.58 -6.17 -8.58
C GLU A 420 -5.40 -7.12 -9.46
N CYS A 421 -6.11 -6.57 -10.42
CA CYS A 421 -6.78 -7.32 -11.48
C CYS A 421 -6.25 -6.88 -12.83
N GLN A 422 -6.82 -7.41 -13.91
CA GLN A 422 -6.39 -7.03 -15.26
C GLN A 422 -6.78 -5.59 -15.64
N ASN A 423 -7.72 -4.97 -14.92
CA ASN A 423 -8.13 -3.58 -15.15
C ASN A 423 -7.48 -2.61 -14.16
N ASP A 424 -7.59 -2.93 -12.86
CA ASP A 424 -7.30 -2.02 -11.76
C ASP A 424 -6.28 -2.59 -10.78
N THR A 425 -5.48 -1.68 -10.22
CA THR A 425 -4.63 -1.89 -9.03
C THR A 425 -5.02 -0.88 -7.96
N LEU A 426 -5.28 -1.37 -6.74
CA LEU A 426 -5.83 -0.61 -5.61
C LEU A 426 -5.10 -1.01 -4.33
N CYS A 427 -4.91 -0.06 -3.42
CA CYS A 427 -4.43 -0.32 -2.06
C CYS A 427 -5.55 -0.14 -1.01
N GLU A 428 -5.37 -0.76 0.16
CA GLU A 428 -6.32 -0.67 1.29
C GLU A 428 -6.44 0.74 1.86
N CYS A 429 -5.37 1.54 1.83
CA CYS A 429 -5.38 2.91 2.32
C CYS A 429 -6.06 3.91 1.38
N GLY A 430 -6.37 3.50 0.14
CA GLY A 430 -7.04 4.31 -0.86
C GLY A 430 -6.19 5.42 -1.49
N GLU A 431 -4.90 5.57 -1.12
CA GLU A 431 -4.01 6.58 -1.72
C GLU A 431 -3.72 6.29 -3.19
N PHE A 432 -3.64 5.01 -3.55
CA PHE A 432 -3.32 4.56 -4.90
C PHE A 432 -4.49 3.82 -5.54
N ARG A 433 -4.94 4.35 -6.67
CA ARG A 433 -5.82 3.69 -7.63
C ARG A 433 -5.25 3.90 -9.02
N TRP A 434 -4.87 2.83 -9.67
CA TRP A 434 -4.51 2.82 -11.09
C TRP A 434 -5.50 1.94 -11.83
N GLY A 435 -6.21 2.51 -12.78
CA GLY A 435 -7.33 1.84 -13.44
C GLY A 435 -7.99 2.78 -14.43
N GLN A 436 -8.77 2.22 -15.37
CA GLN A 436 -9.50 3.05 -16.32
C GLN A 436 -10.66 3.77 -15.61
N GLU A 437 -10.43 5.01 -15.17
CA GLU A 437 -11.55 5.92 -15.00
C GLU A 437 -12.22 6.11 -16.37
N LEU A 438 -13.46 5.62 -16.50
CA LEU A 438 -14.51 6.12 -17.42
C LEU A 438 -14.65 5.51 -18.84
N THR A 439 -13.88 4.50 -19.27
CA THR A 439 -14.17 3.85 -20.57
C THR A 439 -14.66 2.42 -20.41
N LYS A 440 -15.95 2.19 -20.68
CA LYS A 440 -16.62 0.86 -20.70
C LYS A 440 -16.04 -0.14 -21.73
N GLN A 441 -14.98 0.24 -22.44
CA GLN A 441 -14.27 -0.62 -23.39
C GLN A 441 -12.76 -0.37 -23.22
N PRO A 442 -11.99 -1.38 -22.79
CA PRO A 442 -10.55 -1.25 -22.68
C PRO A 442 -9.95 -1.27 -24.08
N ALA A 443 -9.69 -0.10 -24.66
CA ALA A 443 -8.83 0.00 -25.82
C ALA A 443 -7.38 -0.24 -25.36
N TYR A 444 -6.63 -1.08 -26.08
CA TYR A 444 -5.19 -1.24 -25.85
C TYR A 444 -4.50 0.12 -26.01
N ASN A 445 -3.98 0.68 -24.92
CA ASN A 445 -3.30 1.97 -24.92
C ASN A 445 -2.26 2.05 -23.80
N ASP A 446 -1.46 3.11 -23.80
CA ASP A 446 -0.36 3.30 -22.84
C ASP A 446 -0.81 3.61 -21.41
N SER A 447 -2.10 3.87 -21.16
CA SER A 447 -2.63 4.03 -19.79
C SER A 447 -2.87 2.70 -19.08
N LEU A 448 -2.89 1.58 -19.82
CA LEU A 448 -3.00 0.26 -19.21
C LEU A 448 -1.75 -0.10 -18.41
N SER A 449 -1.96 -0.72 -17.26
CA SER A 449 -0.89 -1.42 -16.55
C SER A 449 -0.30 -2.52 -17.44
N LEU A 450 0.92 -2.97 -17.16
CA LEU A 450 1.55 -4.07 -17.88
C LEU A 450 0.64 -5.32 -17.91
N LYS A 451 0.01 -5.62 -16.78
CA LYS A 451 -0.96 -6.71 -16.64
C LYS A 451 -2.21 -6.51 -17.53
N GLY A 452 -2.73 -5.29 -17.62
CA GLY A 452 -3.84 -4.98 -18.53
C GLY A 452 -3.45 -5.11 -20.00
N LYS A 453 -2.24 -4.69 -20.38
CA LYS A 453 -1.70 -4.89 -21.73
C LYS A 453 -1.60 -6.38 -22.08
N ILE A 454 -1.13 -7.21 -21.15
CA ILE A 454 -1.09 -8.67 -21.29
C ILE A 454 -2.49 -9.26 -21.49
N ALA A 455 -3.47 -8.84 -20.69
CA ALA A 455 -4.84 -9.35 -20.77
C ALA A 455 -5.54 -8.97 -22.09
N CYS A 456 -5.28 -7.78 -22.63
CA CYS A 456 -5.84 -7.33 -23.91
C CYS A 456 -5.04 -7.78 -25.14
N VAL A 457 -3.91 -8.48 -25.01
CA VAL A 457 -2.98 -8.69 -26.13
C VAL A 457 -3.59 -9.44 -27.31
N MET A 458 -4.60 -10.28 -27.04
CA MET A 458 -5.32 -11.04 -28.05
C MET A 458 -6.37 -10.21 -28.83
N ALA A 459 -6.66 -8.98 -28.40
CA ALA A 459 -7.64 -8.14 -29.06
C ALA A 459 -7.23 -7.82 -30.52
N PRO A 460 -8.16 -7.84 -31.50
CA PRO A 460 -7.83 -7.72 -32.92
C PRO A 460 -7.02 -6.46 -33.28
N GLU A 461 -7.27 -5.35 -32.59
CA GLU A 461 -6.66 -4.04 -32.79
C GLU A 461 -5.20 -3.95 -32.37
N VAL A 462 -4.71 -4.87 -31.53
CA VAL A 462 -3.32 -4.86 -31.06
C VAL A 462 -2.38 -5.22 -32.20
N LEU A 463 -1.45 -4.32 -32.53
CA LEU A 463 -0.49 -4.49 -33.62
C LEU A 463 0.71 -5.33 -33.18
N ALA A 464 1.37 -5.99 -34.14
CA ALA A 464 2.57 -6.79 -33.85
C ALA A 464 3.69 -5.97 -33.19
N GLU A 465 3.85 -4.69 -33.57
CA GLU A 465 4.83 -3.79 -32.95
C GLU A 465 4.55 -3.59 -31.46
N ASP A 466 3.29 -3.44 -31.07
CA ASP A 466 2.90 -3.28 -29.67
C ASP A 466 3.18 -4.55 -28.86
N VAL A 467 2.98 -5.72 -29.46
CA VAL A 467 3.33 -7.02 -28.86
C VAL A 467 4.84 -7.15 -28.65
N HIS A 468 5.65 -6.64 -29.59
CA HIS A 468 7.10 -6.62 -29.42
C HIS A 468 7.54 -5.68 -28.29
N ARG A 469 6.96 -4.47 -28.18
CA ARG A 469 7.25 -3.57 -27.05
C ARG A 469 6.84 -4.21 -25.72
N LEU A 470 5.66 -4.82 -25.67
CA LEU A 470 5.17 -5.55 -24.50
C LEU A 470 6.12 -6.69 -24.09
N TRP A 471 6.68 -7.43 -25.06
CA TRP A 471 7.68 -8.45 -24.78
C TRP A 471 8.95 -7.87 -24.15
N PHE A 472 9.44 -6.73 -24.64
CA PHE A 472 10.61 -6.07 -24.03
C PHE A 472 10.33 -5.62 -22.59
N ASP A 473 9.16 -5.05 -22.32
CA ASP A 473 8.75 -4.66 -20.95
C ASP A 473 8.73 -5.89 -20.02
N ILE A 474 8.13 -7.00 -20.49
CA ILE A 474 8.08 -8.27 -19.77
C ILE A 474 9.49 -8.80 -19.46
N VAL A 475 10.38 -8.84 -20.46
CA VAL A 475 11.75 -9.34 -20.28
C VAL A 475 12.55 -8.42 -19.35
N GLN A 476 12.35 -7.11 -19.44
CA GLN A 476 13.01 -6.13 -18.57
C GLN A 476 12.62 -6.34 -17.10
N GLU A 477 11.33 -6.52 -16.79
CA GLU A 477 10.90 -6.82 -15.41
C GLU A 477 11.38 -8.21 -14.97
N TYR A 478 11.19 -9.24 -15.80
CA TYR A 478 11.52 -10.62 -15.45
C TYR A 478 13.01 -10.85 -15.22
N SER A 479 13.88 -10.22 -16.00
CA SER A 479 15.34 -10.41 -15.92
C SER A 479 15.96 -9.93 -14.60
N GLN A 480 15.23 -9.14 -13.80
CA GLN A 480 15.66 -8.66 -12.49
C GLN A 480 15.30 -9.62 -11.35
N LEU A 481 14.53 -10.68 -11.65
CA LEU A 481 14.00 -11.60 -10.64
C LEU A 481 14.99 -12.72 -10.30
N ALA A 482 14.90 -13.20 -9.07
CA ALA A 482 15.72 -14.27 -8.54
C ALA A 482 15.19 -15.65 -8.94
N LEU A 483 16.13 -16.54 -9.27
CA LEU A 483 15.90 -17.96 -9.53
C LEU A 483 16.79 -18.77 -8.59
N THR A 484 16.21 -19.78 -7.94
CA THR A 484 17.00 -20.75 -7.17
C THR A 484 17.71 -21.74 -8.09
N LYS A 485 17.08 -22.11 -9.20
CA LYS A 485 17.63 -23.00 -10.23
C LYS A 485 17.61 -22.28 -11.58
N GLU A 486 18.77 -22.11 -12.18
CA GLU A 486 18.89 -21.43 -13.47
C GLU A 486 18.18 -22.16 -14.62
N SER A 487 18.01 -23.48 -14.51
CA SER A 487 17.22 -24.28 -15.45
C SER A 487 15.77 -23.81 -15.58
N ASP A 488 15.24 -23.16 -14.55
CA ASP A 488 13.84 -22.76 -14.48
C ASP A 488 13.58 -21.41 -15.18
N ARG A 489 14.63 -20.74 -15.67
CA ARG A 489 14.56 -19.41 -16.26
C ARG A 489 13.57 -19.31 -17.43
N LEU A 490 13.54 -20.30 -18.32
CA LEU A 490 12.62 -20.31 -19.46
C LEU A 490 11.24 -20.88 -19.08
N PRO A 491 11.14 -22.00 -18.33
CA PRO A 491 9.87 -22.49 -17.82
C PRO A 491 9.05 -21.43 -17.07
N ALA A 492 9.68 -20.65 -16.19
CA ALA A 492 9.02 -19.62 -15.37
C ALA A 492 8.48 -18.41 -16.16
N LEU A 493 8.83 -18.27 -17.46
CA LEU A 493 8.32 -17.23 -18.35
C LEU A 493 7.49 -17.80 -19.52
N SER A 494 7.48 -19.12 -19.69
CA SER A 494 6.95 -19.82 -20.87
C SER A 494 5.46 -19.55 -21.14
N GLY A 495 4.66 -19.36 -20.09
CA GLY A 495 3.24 -19.02 -20.20
C GLY A 495 2.99 -17.68 -20.89
N LEU A 496 3.74 -16.65 -20.47
CA LEU A 496 3.68 -15.32 -21.08
C LEU A 496 4.22 -15.35 -22.52
N ALA A 497 5.33 -16.04 -22.75
CA ALA A 497 5.90 -16.17 -24.10
C ALA A 497 4.93 -16.87 -25.07
N SER A 498 4.24 -17.92 -24.61
CA SER A 498 3.26 -18.68 -25.41
C SER A 498 2.06 -17.81 -25.79
N LEU A 499 1.57 -16.97 -24.89
CA LEU A 499 0.48 -16.03 -25.16
C LEU A 499 0.84 -15.05 -26.29
N LEU A 500 2.03 -14.46 -26.23
CA LEU A 500 2.49 -13.49 -27.23
C LEU A 500 2.78 -14.17 -28.58
N SER A 501 3.38 -15.36 -28.54
CA SER A 501 3.60 -16.23 -29.70
C SER A 501 2.29 -16.55 -30.42
N GLN A 502 1.21 -16.84 -29.68
CA GLN A 502 -0.12 -17.08 -30.25
C GLN A 502 -0.66 -15.84 -30.99
N LYS A 503 -0.51 -14.64 -30.41
CA LYS A 503 -0.91 -13.38 -31.06
C LYS A 503 -0.11 -13.09 -32.33
N LEU A 504 1.21 -13.31 -32.30
CA LEU A 504 2.11 -13.08 -33.44
C LEU A 504 2.01 -14.17 -34.52
N ARG A 505 1.40 -15.32 -34.21
CA ARG A 505 1.36 -16.51 -35.06
C ARG A 505 2.77 -16.99 -35.44
N THR A 506 3.71 -16.87 -34.51
CA THR A 506 5.09 -17.32 -34.65
C THR A 506 5.38 -18.36 -33.59
N PRO A 507 6.14 -19.43 -33.89
CA PRO A 507 6.50 -20.42 -32.87
C PRO A 507 7.43 -19.80 -31.82
N TYR A 508 7.15 -20.02 -30.53
CA TYR A 508 8.09 -19.70 -29.46
C TYR A 508 9.23 -20.71 -29.47
N LEU A 509 10.46 -20.22 -29.64
CA LEU A 509 11.67 -21.04 -29.62
C LEU A 509 12.43 -20.77 -28.32
N ALA A 510 12.21 -21.60 -27.31
CA ALA A 510 12.85 -21.46 -26.01
C ALA A 510 14.37 -21.70 -26.11
N GLY A 511 15.18 -20.71 -25.70
CA GLY A 511 16.63 -20.85 -25.54
C GLY A 511 17.48 -20.67 -26.80
N LEU A 512 16.91 -20.11 -27.88
CA LEU A 512 17.64 -19.73 -29.10
C LEU A 512 18.12 -18.28 -29.11
#